data_AF-A0A0F9EXL9-F1
#
_entry.id   AF-A0A0F9EXL9-F1
#
_cell.length_a   1.000
_cell.length_b   1.000
_cell.length_c   1.000
_cell.angle_alpha   90.00
_cell.angle_beta   90.00
_cell.angle_gamma   90.00
#
_symmetry.space_group_name_H-M   'P 1'
#
loop_
_entity.id
_entity.type
_entity.pdbx_description
1 polymer ?
#
loop_
_entity_poly.entity_id
_entity_poly.type
_entity_poly.pdbx_seq_one_letter_code
_entity_poly.pdbx_strand_id
1 'polypeptide(L)'
;MGEVENDLLSGDRVDVLFTKGEEFAVVEVKSCLSSDDDLRRGIYQCVKYREVVRATRLPVEVDVRAILLFERELPAELATRAKLLRVRSRVHLVNE
;
A
#
# COMPACT_ATOMS: atom_id res chain seq x y z
N MET A 1 10.14 -12.21 4.06
CA MET A 1 10.92 -11.18 4.79
C MET A 1 10.19 -9.85 4.61
N GLY A 2 10.31 -8.92 5.56
CA GLY A 2 9.79 -7.55 5.40
C GLY A 2 10.97 -6.60 5.18
N GLU A 3 10.93 -5.82 4.11
CA GLU A 3 11.93 -4.81 3.78
C GLU A 3 11.28 -3.43 3.80
N VAL A 4 11.94 -2.48 4.43
CA VAL A 4 11.50 -1.08 4.48
C VAL A 4 12.16 -0.27 3.37
N GLU A 5 11.50 0.79 2.91
CA GLU A 5 12.05 1.76 1.95
C GLU A 5 12.60 1.11 0.68
N ASN A 6 11.83 0.21 0.07
CA ASN A 6 12.27 -0.60 -1.06
C ASN A 6 12.04 0.15 -2.40
N ASP A 7 13.08 0.23 -3.23
CA ASP A 7 12.99 0.86 -4.54
C ASP A 7 12.32 -0.07 -5.57
N LEU A 8 11.30 0.46 -6.25
CA LEU A 8 10.63 -0.22 -7.35
C LEU A 8 11.30 0.13 -8.69
N LEU A 9 11.21 -0.77 -9.68
CA LEU A 9 11.75 -0.52 -11.02
C LEU A 9 11.09 0.65 -11.76
N SER A 10 9.94 1.14 -11.28
CA SER A 10 9.33 2.38 -11.77
C SER A 10 10.04 3.65 -11.32
N GLY A 11 11.02 3.54 -10.41
CA GLY A 11 11.70 4.66 -9.75
C GLY A 11 10.97 5.20 -8.52
N ASP A 12 9.85 4.60 -8.13
CA ASP A 12 9.19 4.90 -6.85
C ASP A 12 9.81 4.12 -5.70
N ARG A 13 9.51 4.56 -4.48
CA ARG A 13 9.88 3.88 -3.25
C ARG A 13 8.64 3.49 -2.47
N VAL A 14 8.57 2.21 -2.08
CA VAL A 14 7.51 1.69 -1.21
C VAL A 14 7.99 1.68 0.24
N ASP A 15 7.15 2.14 1.17
CA ASP A 15 7.51 2.22 2.59
C ASP A 15 7.84 0.84 3.16
N VAL A 16 7.03 -0.18 2.86
CA VAL A 16 7.31 -1.58 3.24
C VAL A 16 6.87 -2.55 2.15
N LEU A 17 7.75 -3.50 1.82
CA LEU A 17 7.46 -4.65 0.98
C LEU A 17 7.65 -5.96 1.78
N PHE A 18 6.58 -6.73 1.91
CA PHE A 18 6.66 -8.11 2.40
C PHE A 18 6.70 -9.09 1.24
N THR A 19 7.57 -10.09 1.35
CA THR A 19 7.74 -11.15 0.36
C THR A 19 7.71 -12.54 1.00
N LYS A 20 6.97 -13.46 0.39
CA LYS A 20 6.97 -14.89 0.74
C LYS A 20 6.65 -15.73 -0.49
N GLY A 21 7.69 -16.23 -1.16
CA GLY A 21 7.51 -16.94 -2.44
C GLY A 21 6.90 -16.01 -3.49
N GLU A 22 5.76 -16.41 -4.06
CA GLU A 22 5.00 -15.64 -5.05
C GLU A 22 3.92 -14.73 -4.42
N GLU A 23 3.88 -14.65 -3.07
CA GLU A 23 3.02 -13.72 -2.34
C GLU A 23 3.79 -12.46 -1.93
N PHE A 24 3.19 -11.31 -2.22
CA PHE A 24 3.71 -10.00 -1.89
C PHE A 24 2.67 -9.17 -1.13
N ALA A 25 3.13 -8.26 -0.28
CA ALA A 25 2.30 -7.18 0.22
C ALA A 25 3.08 -5.86 0.19
N VAL A 26 2.53 -4.87 -0.53
CA VAL A 26 3.00 -3.49 -0.51
C VAL A 26 2.22 -2.74 0.55
N VAL A 27 2.93 -2.02 1.41
CA VAL A 27 2.34 -1.19 2.47
C VAL A 27 2.77 0.25 2.26
N GLU A 28 1.79 1.14 2.18
CA GLU A 28 1.99 2.58 2.32
C GLU A 28 1.52 2.98 3.72
N VAL A 29 2.32 3.81 4.40
CA VAL A 29 2.08 4.29 5.75
C VAL A 29 1.80 5.78 5.71
N LYS A 30 0.71 6.20 6.34
CA LYS A 30 0.33 7.61 6.50
C LYS A 30 0.14 7.93 7.98
N SER A 31 0.69 9.04 8.43
CA SER A 31 0.63 9.41 9.85
C SER A 31 -0.75 9.94 10.24
N CYS A 32 -1.00 10.11 11.53
CA CYS A 32 -2.20 10.81 12.01
C CYS A 32 -2.36 12.24 11.47
N LEU A 33 -1.27 12.89 11.05
CA LEU A 33 -1.26 14.25 10.50
C LEU A 33 -1.61 14.29 9.01
N SER A 34 -1.71 13.15 8.33
CA SER A 34 -2.04 13.09 6.90
C SER A 34 -3.44 13.65 6.63
N SER A 35 -3.50 14.62 5.73
CA SER A 35 -4.76 15.19 5.23
C SER A 35 -5.57 14.17 4.44
N ASP A 36 -6.84 14.45 4.18
CA ASP A 36 -7.68 13.59 3.34
C ASP A 36 -7.11 13.45 1.92
N ASP A 37 -6.47 14.49 1.39
CA ASP A 37 -5.80 14.43 0.08
C ASP A 37 -4.54 13.56 0.11
N ASP A 38 -3.77 13.58 1.21
CA ASP A 38 -2.61 12.69 1.37
C ASP A 38 -3.04 11.22 1.56
N LEU A 39 -4.13 10.97 2.30
CA LEU A 39 -4.74 9.63 2.38
C LEU A 39 -5.24 9.16 1.02
N ARG A 40 -5.88 10.05 0.25
CA ARG A 40 -6.30 9.74 -1.12
C ARG A 40 -5.11 9.38 -2.00
N ARG A 41 -4.01 10.14 -1.92
CA ARG A 41 -2.75 9.81 -2.62
C ARG A 41 -2.21 8.45 -2.20
N GLY A 42 -2.20 8.15 -0.90
CA GLY A 42 -1.78 6.85 -0.37
C GLY A 42 -2.54 5.68 -1.00
N ILE A 43 -3.86 5.78 -1.18
CA ILE A 43 -4.65 4.75 -1.89
C ILE A 43 -4.12 4.53 -3.31
N TYR A 44 -3.84 5.61 -4.04
CA TYR A 44 -3.34 5.51 -5.42
C TYR A 44 -1.89 5.01 -5.48
N GLN A 45 -1.05 5.35 -4.50
CA GLN A 45 0.29 4.78 -4.36
C GLN A 45 0.20 3.26 -4.15
N CYS A 46 -0.69 2.79 -3.28
CA CYS A 46 -0.90 1.35 -3.09
C CYS A 46 -1.30 0.63 -4.39
N VAL A 47 -2.18 1.22 -5.20
CA VAL A 47 -2.56 0.67 -6.51
C VAL A 47 -1.35 0.63 -7.44
N LYS A 48 -0.62 1.73 -7.55
CA LYS A 48 0.57 1.85 -8.39
C LYS A 48 1.59 0.78 -8.03
N TYR A 49 1.96 0.69 -6.76
CA TYR A 49 3.00 -0.23 -6.30
C TYR A 49 2.59 -1.69 -6.50
N ARG A 50 1.32 -2.03 -6.28
CA ARG A 50 0.79 -3.37 -6.56
C ARG A 50 1.01 -3.78 -8.01
N GLU A 51 0.65 -2.92 -8.95
CA GLU A 51 0.78 -3.24 -10.37
C GLU A 51 2.25 -3.21 -10.84
N VAL A 52 3.09 -2.33 -10.29
CA VAL A 52 4.53 -2.31 -10.60
C VAL A 52 5.23 -3.59 -10.11
N VAL A 53 4.91 -4.07 -8.91
CA VAL A 53 5.44 -5.34 -8.41
C VAL A 53 5.02 -6.50 -9.32
N ARG A 54 3.75 -6.55 -9.73
CA ARG A 54 3.29 -7.57 -10.70
C ARG A 54 4.05 -7.50 -12.02
N ALA A 55 4.19 -6.30 -12.60
CA ALA A 55 4.91 -6.11 -13.85
C ALA A 55 6.37 -6.57 -13.76
N THR A 56 7.03 -6.31 -12.63
CA THR A 56 8.44 -6.69 -12.38
C THR A 56 8.64 -8.21 -12.28
N ARG A 57 7.57 -8.98 -12.05
CA ARG A 57 7.64 -10.44 -11.88
C ARG A 57 7.27 -11.24 -13.13
N LEU A 58 6.86 -10.57 -14.20
CA LEU A 58 6.57 -11.25 -15.46
C LEU A 58 7.77 -12.10 -15.93
N PRO A 59 7.51 -13.31 -16.48
CA PRO A 59 6.19 -13.87 -16.80
C PRO A 59 5.49 -14.61 -15.64
N VAL A 60 6.05 -14.59 -14.42
CA VAL A 60 5.47 -15.27 -13.26
C VAL A 60 4.29 -14.45 -12.72
N GLU A 61 3.12 -15.08 -12.62
CA GLU A 61 1.98 -14.48 -11.94
C GLU A 61 2.20 -14.51 -10.43
N VAL A 62 1.98 -13.36 -9.78
CA VAL A 62 2.21 -13.20 -8.34
C VAL A 62 0.98 -12.58 -7.68
N ASP A 63 0.67 -13.02 -6.47
CA ASP A 63 -0.36 -12.36 -5.66
C ASP A 63 0.26 -11.16 -4.94
N VAL A 64 -0.33 -9.98 -5.12
CA VAL A 64 0.18 -8.75 -4.51
C VAL A 64 -0.95 -8.05 -3.79
N ARG A 65 -0.86 -8.01 -2.47
CA ARG A 65 -1.79 -7.28 -1.61
C ARG A 65 -1.33 -5.84 -1.47
N ALA A 66 -2.26 -4.91 -1.65
CA ALA A 66 -2.07 -3.49 -1.40
C ALA A 66 -2.66 -3.12 -0.05
N ILE A 67 -1.87 -2.51 0.82
CA ILE A 67 -2.28 -2.14 2.19
C ILE A 67 -1.98 -0.66 2.40
N LEU A 68 -2.98 0.10 2.83
CA LEU A 68 -2.81 1.44 3.37
C LEU A 68 -2.92 1.34 4.90
N LEU A 69 -1.84 1.69 5.60
CA LEU A 69 -1.77 1.76 7.05
C LEU A 69 -1.82 3.23 7.49
N PHE A 70 -2.69 3.54 8.44
CA PHE A 70 -2.91 4.92 8.90
C PHE A 70 -3.47 4.92 10.33
N GLU A 71 -3.47 6.08 10.99
CA GLU A 71 -3.74 6.17 12.44
C GLU A 71 -5.15 6.67 12.81
N ARG A 72 -5.98 7.03 11.82
CA ARG A 72 -7.37 7.47 12.05
C ARG A 72 -8.34 6.69 11.18
N GLU A 73 -9.65 6.86 11.29
CA GLU A 73 -10.57 6.28 10.31
C GLU A 73 -10.51 7.02 8.96
N LEU A 74 -10.71 6.30 7.85
CA LEU A 74 -10.85 6.94 6.54
C LEU A 74 -12.21 7.63 6.47
N PRO A 75 -12.28 8.85 5.90
CA PRO A 75 -13.54 9.40 5.41
C PRO A 75 -14.30 8.39 4.55
N ALA A 76 -15.63 8.37 4.65
CA ALA A 76 -16.46 7.35 4.00
C ALA A 76 -16.21 7.21 2.48
N GLU A 77 -15.95 8.33 1.81
CA GLU A 77 -15.58 8.39 0.40
C GLU A 77 -14.28 7.62 0.13
N LEU A 78 -13.23 7.88 0.92
CA LEU A 78 -11.92 7.22 0.79
C LEU A 78 -11.98 5.75 1.17
N ALA A 79 -12.76 5.39 2.19
CA ALA A 79 -12.99 3.98 2.55
C ALA A 79 -13.66 3.21 1.40
N THR A 80 -14.68 3.81 0.78
CA THR A 80 -15.36 3.24 -0.39
C THR A 80 -14.39 3.10 -1.57
N ARG A 81 -13.59 4.14 -1.83
CA ARG A 81 -12.57 4.15 -2.88
C ARG A 81 -11.52 3.05 -2.69
N ALA A 82 -10.96 2.93 -1.47
CA ALA A 82 -10.00 1.89 -1.14
C ALA A 82 -10.59 0.49 -1.36
N LYS A 83 -11.83 0.26 -0.94
CA LYS A 83 -12.55 -1.01 -1.16
C LYS A 83 -12.70 -1.32 -2.66
N LEU A 84 -13.15 -0.37 -3.47
CA LEU A 84 -13.32 -0.56 -4.92
C LEU A 84 -11.98 -0.86 -5.63
N LEU A 85 -10.91 -0.21 -5.19
CA LEU A 85 -9.55 -0.40 -5.73
C LEU A 85 -8.83 -1.63 -5.15
N ARG A 86 -9.49 -2.39 -4.27
CA ARG A 86 -8.93 -3.56 -3.56
C ARG A 86 -7.66 -3.21 -2.77
N VAL A 87 -7.66 -2.04 -2.15
CA VAL A 87 -6.64 -1.60 -1.18
C VAL A 87 -7.19 -1.88 0.22
N ARG A 88 -6.47 -2.68 1.00
CA ARG A 88 -6.85 -2.97 2.39
C ARG A 88 -6.45 -1.78 3.26
N SER A 89 -7.44 -1.10 3.82
CA SER A 89 -7.21 -0.07 4.83
C SER A 89 -7.09 -0.72 6.21
N ARG A 90 -6.08 -0.32 6.99
CA ARG A 90 -5.90 -0.73 8.40
C ARG A 90 -5.59 0.49 9.24
N VAL A 91 -6.35 0.64 10.33
CA VAL A 91 -6.05 1.63 11.37
C VAL A 91 -5.13 0.96 12.38
N HIS A 92 -3.98 1.56 12.66
CA HIS A 92 -3.10 1.11 13.74
C HIS A 92 -2.60 2.33 14.50
N LEU A 93 -2.90 2.36 15.80
CA LEU A 93 -2.42 3.40 16.70
C LEU A 93 -1.02 3.00 17.15
N VAL A 94 -0.02 3.82 16.84
CA VAL A 94 1.39 3.52 17.13
C VAL A 94 1.76 3.82 18.59
N ASN A 95 0.83 4.38 19.38
CA ASN A 95 1.08 4.90 20.74
C ASN A 95 0.11 4.35 21.82
N GLU A 96 -0.24 3.06 21.77
CA GLU A 96 -0.93 2.38 22.88
C GLU A 96 0.05 1.69 23.85
#